data_AF-A0AAU2CYJ2-F1
#
_entry.id   AF-A0AAU2CYJ2-F1
#
_cell.length_a   1.000
_cell.length_b   1.000
_cell.length_c   1.000
_cell.angle_alpha   90.00
_cell.angle_beta   90.00
_cell.angle_gamma   90.00
#
_symmetry.space_group_name_H-M   'P 1'
#
loop_
_entity.id
_entity.type
_entity.pdbx_description
1 polymer ?
#
loop_
_entity_poly.entity_id
_entity_poly.type
_entity_poly.pdbx_seq_one_letter_code
_entity_poly.pdbx_strand_id
1 'polypeptide(L)' 'MTTSPKSGKQTLKLVEALDEIGVSRAAFYRMRARGQAPRHLKLPNGQIRIRRADLDAWFDSCEVPEAC' A
#
# COMPACT_ATOMS: atom_id res chain seq x y z
N MET A 1 -6.31 18.07 1.76
CA MET A 1 -6.76 17.30 2.94
C MET A 1 -7.69 16.23 2.43
N THR A 2 -7.23 15.00 2.25
CA THR A 2 -8.11 13.87 1.89
C THR A 2 -7.54 12.63 2.60
N THR A 3 -7.95 12.32 3.83
CA THR A 3 -9.16 11.60 4.30
C THR A 3 -8.88 10.11 4.47
N SER A 4 -8.69 9.73 5.73
CA SER A 4 -8.74 8.35 6.23
C SER A 4 -10.17 7.80 6.18
N PRO A 5 -10.35 6.51 5.84
CA PRO A 5 -11.50 5.75 6.34
C PRO A 5 -11.03 4.63 7.28
N LYS A 6 -11.22 4.84 8.59
CA LYS A 6 -11.32 3.74 9.55
C LYS A 6 -12.67 3.03 9.38
N SER A 7 -12.60 1.72 9.21
CA SER A 7 -13.40 0.69 9.89
C SER A 7 -14.13 -0.31 8.96
N GLY A 8 -13.76 -1.59 9.11
CA GLY A 8 -14.51 -2.75 8.60
C GLY A 8 -13.79 -3.62 7.56
N LYS A 9 -12.67 -4.28 7.90
CA LYS A 9 -12.00 -5.30 7.04
C LYS A 9 -11.89 -4.91 5.56
N GLN A 10 -11.59 -3.65 5.28
CA GLN A 10 -11.68 -3.10 3.92
C GLN A 10 -10.41 -3.42 3.14
N THR A 11 -10.58 -4.11 2.01
CA THR A 11 -9.53 -4.31 1.02
C THR A 11 -9.57 -3.14 0.06
N LEU A 12 -8.53 -2.31 0.09
CA LEU A 12 -8.36 -1.15 -0.77
C LEU A 12 -8.00 -1.60 -2.18
N LYS A 13 -8.48 -0.85 -3.17
CA LYS A 13 -7.99 -0.99 -4.54
C LYS A 13 -6.54 -0.49 -4.58
N LEU A 14 -5.77 -0.99 -5.54
CA LEU A 14 -4.41 -0.49 -5.77
C LEU A 14 -4.38 1.04 -5.89
N VAL A 15 -5.33 1.66 -6.59
CA VAL A 15 -5.36 3.12 -6.77
C VAL A 15 -5.54 3.86 -5.44
N GLU A 16 -6.40 3.36 -4.55
CA GLU A 16 -6.63 3.98 -3.24
C GLU A 16 -5.39 3.88 -2.35
N ALA A 17 -4.75 2.71 -2.33
CA ALA A 17 -3.50 2.54 -1.59
C ALA A 17 -2.38 3.46 -2.12
N LEU A 18 -2.31 3.69 -3.42
CA LEU A 18 -1.34 4.60 -4.03
C LEU A 18 -1.59 6.07 -3.70
N ASP A 19 -2.86 6.46 -3.67
CA ASP A 19 -3.29 7.81 -3.28
C ASP A 19 -2.88 8.09 -1.83
N GLU A 20 -3.05 7.11 -0.94
CA GLU A 20 -2.67 7.22 0.47
C GLU A 20 -1.16 7.29 0.71
N ILE A 21 -0.38 6.48 -0.01
CA ILE A 21 1.10 6.55 0.06
C ILE A 21 1.62 7.82 -0.65
N GLY A 22 0.81 8.44 -1.52
CA GLY A 22 1.22 9.57 -2.34
C GLY A 22 2.21 9.21 -3.45
N VAL A 23 2.23 7.94 -3.90
CA VAL A 23 3.16 7.46 -4.92
C VAL A 23 2.44 7.08 -6.21
N SER A 24 3.04 7.42 -7.35
CA SER A 24 2.47 7.05 -8.64
C SER A 24 2.55 5.53 -8.87
N ARG A 25 1.65 4.98 -9.70
CA ARG A 25 1.67 3.56 -10.13
C ARG A 25 3.06 3.08 -10.56
N ALA A 26 3.79 3.89 -11.32
CA ALA A 26 5.13 3.56 -11.78
C ALA A 26 6.12 3.39 -10.60
N ALA A 27 6.04 4.25 -9.58
CA ALA A 27 6.85 4.14 -8.38
C ALA A 27 6.55 2.84 -7.62
N PHE A 28 5.27 2.49 -7.50
CA PHE A 28 4.86 1.22 -6.89
C PHE A 28 5.40 0.00 -7.63
N TYR A 29 5.37 -0.01 -8.96
CA TYR A 29 5.98 -1.11 -9.72
C TYR A 29 7.50 -1.19 -9.52
N ARG A 30 8.19 -0.06 -9.40
CA ARG A 30 9.62 -0.02 -9.05
C ARG A 30 9.86 -0.59 -7.64
N MET A 31 9.05 -0.21 -6.66
CA MET A 31 9.14 -0.74 -5.30
C MET A 31 8.86 -2.24 -5.27
N ARG A 32 7.87 -2.70 -6.03
CA ARG A 32 7.54 -4.13 -6.18
C ARG A 32 8.69 -4.91 -6.79
N ALA A 33 9.36 -4.36 -7.80
CA ALA A 33 10.55 -4.98 -8.39
C ALA A 33 11.72 -5.06 -7.38
N ARG A 34 11.81 -4.11 -6.46
CA ARG A 34 12.79 -4.08 -5.37
C ARG A 34 12.40 -4.93 -4.15
N GLY A 35 11.19 -5.52 -4.12
CA GLY A 35 10.66 -6.22 -2.95
C GLY A 35 10.22 -5.32 -1.79
N GLN A 36 10.11 -4.01 -2.03
CA GLN A 36 9.74 -2.99 -1.05
C GLN A 36 8.27 -2.58 -1.12
N ALA A 37 7.45 -3.29 -1.88
CA ALA A 37 6.02 -3.00 -1.99
C ALA A 37 5.21 -3.70 -0.89
N PRO A 38 4.09 -3.09 -0.44
CA PRO A 38 3.18 -3.74 0.49
C PRO A 38 2.61 -5.05 -0.08
N ARG A 39 2.20 -5.94 0.83
CA ARG A 39 1.58 -7.22 0.44
C ARG A 39 0.28 -6.94 -0.30
N HIS A 40 0.12 -7.59 -1.44
CA HIS A 40 -1.01 -7.39 -2.32
C HIS A 40 -1.57 -8.73 -2.79
N LEU A 41 -2.89 -8.75 -2.95
CA LEU A 41 -3.67 -9.90 -3.39
C LEU A 41 -4.06 -9.68 -4.84
N LYS A 42 -3.63 -10.60 -5.70
CA LYS A 42 -4.11 -10.65 -7.09
C LYS A 42 -5.38 -11.50 -7.11
N LEU A 43 -6.50 -10.88 -7.44
CA LEU A 43 -7.75 -11.61 -7.65
C LEU A 43 -7.74 -12.32 -9.02
N PRO A 44 -8.53 -13.38 -9.20
CA PRO A 44 -8.64 -14.08 -10.48
C PRO A 44 -9.16 -13.18 -11.61
N ASN A 45 -9.84 -12.08 -11.28
CA ASN A 45 -10.27 -11.04 -12.22
C ASN A 45 -9.15 -10.09 -12.68
N GLY A 46 -7.90 -10.33 -12.27
CA GLY A 46 -6.74 -9.49 -12.60
C GLY A 46 -6.60 -8.21 -11.77
N GLN A 47 -7.54 -7.93 -10.87
CA GLN A 47 -7.46 -6.76 -9.99
C GLN A 47 -6.51 -7.03 -8.82
N ILE A 48 -5.80 -5.98 -8.41
CA ILE A 48 -4.93 -5.99 -7.24
C ILE A 48 -5.67 -5.31 -6.09
N ARG A 49 -5.80 -6.03 -4.98
CA ARG A 49 -6.33 -5.49 -3.71
C ARG A 49 -5.26 -5.56 -2.64
N ILE A 50 -5.22 -4.53 -1.82
CA ILE A 50 -4.31 -4.42 -0.68
C ILE A 50 -5.17 -4.36 0.57
N ARG A 51 -4.83 -5.15 1.60
CA ARG A 51 -5.55 -5.02 2.89
C ARG A 51 -5.01 -3.80 3.59
N ARG A 52 -5.89 -3.06 4.27
CA ARG A 52 -5.45 -1.91 5.07
C ARG A 52 -4.40 -2.30 6.12
N ALA A 53 -4.59 -3.43 6.81
CA ALA A 53 -3.61 -3.94 7.76
C ALA A 53 -2.23 -4.25 7.13
N ASP A 54 -2.19 -4.77 5.90
CA ASP A 54 -0.91 -5.03 5.21
C ASP A 54 -0.23 -3.72 4.79
N LEU A 55 -1.01 -2.68 4.47
CA LEU A 55 -0.50 -1.36 4.16
C LEU A 55 0.04 -0.65 5.41
N ASP A 56 -0.72 -0.68 6.51
CA ASP A 56 -0.29 -0.08 7.78
C ASP A 56 0.97 -0.78 8.33
N ALA A 57 1.03 -2.12 8.28
CA ALA A 57 2.23 -2.87 8.66
C ALA A 57 3.44 -2.59 7.74
N TRP A 58 3.19 -2.27 6.47
CA TRP A 58 4.23 -1.85 5.57
C TRP A 58 4.75 -0.44 5.90
N PHE A 59 3.87 0.51 6.26
CA PHE A 59 4.30 1.82 6.74
C PHE A 59 5.19 1.72 7.98
N ASP A 60 4.80 0.87 8.94
CA ASP A 60 5.59 0.58 10.14
C ASP A 60 6.97 0.01 9.79
N SER A 61 7.04 -0.90 8.81
CA SER A 61 8.32 -1.45 8.32
C SER A 61 9.14 -0.46 7.49
N CYS A 62 8.53 0.58 6.91
CA CYS A 62 9.20 1.62 6.14
C CYS A 62 9.60 2.83 7.00
N GLU A 63 9.14 2.90 8.25
CA GLU A 63 9.64 3.82 9.24
C GLU A 63 11.10 3.46 9.54
N VAL A 64 12.00 4.07 8.78
CA VAL A 64 13.42 4.02 9.08
C VAL A 64 13.59 4.92 10.30
N PRO A 65 14.04 4.43 11.47
CA PRO A 65 14.41 5.33 12.55
C PRO A 65 15.44 6.29 11.97
N GLU A 66 15.17 7.59 12.07
CA GLU A 66 16.13 8.62 11.67
C GLU A 66 17.48 8.24 12.26
N ALA A 67 18.41 7.81 11.39
CA ALA A 67 19.73 7.43 11.83
C ALA A 67 20.39 8.69 12.38
N CYS A 68 20.63 8.67 13.69
CA CYS A 68 21.31 9.73 14.43
C CYS A 68 22.73 10.00 13.91
#